data_AF-A0A399YAH5-F1
#
_entry.id   AF-A0A399YAH5-F1
#
_cell.length_a   1.000
_cell.length_b   1.000
_cell.length_c   1.000
_cell.angle_alpha   90.00
_cell.angle_beta   90.00
_cell.angle_gamma   90.00
#
_symmetry.space_group_name_H-M   'P 1'
#
loop_
_entity.id
_entity.type
_entity.pdbx_description
1 polymer ?
#
loop_
_entity_poly.entity_id
_entity_poly.type
_entity_poly.pdbx_seq_one_letter_code
_entity_poly.pdbx_strand_id
1 'polypeptide(L)'
;ERRRLQFVRLLMDEPNVLMLDEPTNDLDIETLTSMEDVLDGWAGTLLVVSHDRYLLERMTDRQVALLGDGTLRDLPGGVEQYLRLRRDARDRRAHVGPSSAATAGPEQPAGPGTPTTSTPPSAAQVREARKTLARVERALDRLHEEEALLHDQMVAAATDPARLAELTEAQRVLAEQEEALETEWLEASEVAEG
;
A
#
# COMPACT_ATOMS: atom_id res chain seq x y z
N GLU A 1 -21.08 10.24 -7.45
CA GLU A 1 -22.14 9.63 -8.29
C GLU A 1 -21.72 8.76 -9.48
N ARG A 2 -20.97 9.25 -10.49
CA ARG A 2 -20.77 8.48 -11.75
C ARG A 2 -20.06 7.13 -11.57
N ARG A 3 -19.03 7.07 -10.72
CA ARG A 3 -18.28 5.83 -10.41
C ARG A 3 -19.07 4.87 -9.53
N ARG A 4 -19.80 5.37 -8.51
CA ARG A 4 -20.76 4.57 -7.71
C ARG A 4 -21.80 3.86 -8.58
N LEU A 5 -22.39 4.56 -9.55
CA LEU A 5 -23.35 3.95 -10.49
C LEU A 5 -22.69 2.88 -11.36
N GLN A 6 -21.45 3.10 -11.79
CA GLN A 6 -20.70 2.16 -12.61
C GLN A 6 -20.36 0.88 -11.82
N PHE A 7 -19.99 1.03 -10.54
CA PHE A 7 -19.76 -0.08 -9.64
C PHE A 7 -21.03 -0.90 -9.38
N VAL A 8 -22.16 -0.26 -9.07
CA VAL A 8 -23.44 -0.96 -8.89
C VAL A 8 -23.86 -1.73 -10.15
N ARG A 9 -23.58 -1.20 -11.34
CA ARG A 9 -23.81 -1.92 -12.61
C ARG A 9 -22.94 -3.17 -12.75
N LEU A 10 -21.67 -3.10 -12.36
CA LEU A 10 -20.79 -4.28 -12.37
C LEU A 10 -21.29 -5.37 -11.42
N LEU A 11 -21.80 -4.99 -10.25
CA LEU A 11 -22.39 -5.95 -9.30
C LEU A 11 -23.68 -6.59 -9.82
N MET A 12 -24.48 -5.86 -10.61
CA MET A 12 -25.72 -6.41 -11.20
C MET A 12 -25.46 -7.51 -12.23
N ASP A 13 -24.26 -7.54 -12.83
CA ASP A 13 -23.86 -8.59 -13.78
C ASP A 13 -23.42 -9.90 -13.08
N GLU A 14 -23.46 -9.95 -11.74
CA GLU A 14 -23.12 -11.12 -10.90
C GLU A 14 -21.81 -11.82 -11.33
N PRO A 15 -20.68 -11.11 -11.50
CA PRO A 15 -19.44 -11.73 -11.96
C PRO A 15 -18.88 -12.75 -10.96
N ASN A 16 -18.35 -13.85 -11.49
CA ASN A 16 -17.65 -14.85 -10.67
C ASN A 16 -16.35 -14.32 -10.05
N VAL A 17 -15.74 -13.29 -10.67
CA VAL A 17 -14.51 -12.66 -10.21
C VAL A 17 -14.64 -11.14 -10.34
N LEU A 18 -14.40 -10.43 -9.25
CA LEU A 18 -14.36 -8.97 -9.19
C LEU A 18 -12.92 -8.53 -8.88
N MET A 19 -12.40 -7.59 -9.68
CA MET A 19 -11.07 -7.00 -9.48
C MET A 19 -11.23 -5.52 -9.18
N LEU A 20 -10.67 -5.08 -8.05
CA LEU A 20 -10.66 -3.68 -7.62
C LEU A 20 -9.21 -3.24 -7.47
N ASP A 21 -8.86 -2.15 -8.14
CA ASP A 21 -7.56 -1.52 -8.06
C ASP A 21 -7.75 -0.16 -7.42
N GLU A 22 -7.10 0.06 -6.27
CA GLU A 22 -7.24 1.23 -5.40
C GLU A 22 -8.69 1.77 -5.27
N PRO A 23 -9.65 0.95 -4.77
CA PRO A 23 -11.06 1.37 -4.69
C PRO A 23 -11.29 2.56 -3.76
N THR A 24 -10.35 2.89 -2.88
CA THR A 24 -10.40 4.05 -1.97
C THR A 24 -10.31 5.40 -2.68
N ASN A 25 -9.67 5.46 -3.84
CA ASN A 25 -9.56 6.68 -4.65
C ASN A 25 -10.91 7.04 -5.32
N ASP A 26 -11.73 6.03 -5.58
CA ASP A 26 -12.94 6.16 -6.40
C ASP A 26 -14.23 6.22 -5.59
N LEU A 27 -14.16 5.88 -4.30
CA LEU A 27 -15.30 5.63 -3.44
C LEU A 27 -15.05 6.26 -2.06
N ASP A 28 -16.01 7.06 -1.61
CA ASP A 28 -15.96 7.61 -0.24
C ASP A 28 -16.08 6.49 0.81
N ILE A 29 -15.58 6.77 2.02
CA ILE A 29 -15.56 5.81 3.16
C ILE A 29 -16.95 5.23 3.44
N GLU A 30 -18.01 6.04 3.29
CA GLU A 30 -19.40 5.61 3.48
C GLU A 30 -19.85 4.59 2.41
N THR A 31 -19.45 4.81 1.15
CA THR A 31 -19.71 3.87 0.06
C THR A 31 -18.89 2.60 0.22
N LEU A 32 -17.62 2.68 0.63
CA LEU A 32 -16.80 1.50 0.94
C LEU A 32 -17.43 0.65 2.04
N THR A 33 -17.86 1.28 3.14
CA THR A 33 -18.54 0.59 4.25
C THR A 33 -19.83 -0.10 3.76
N SER A 34 -20.61 0.58 2.91
CA SER A 34 -21.82 -0.02 2.31
C SER A 34 -21.49 -1.16 1.34
N MET A 35 -20.32 -1.11 0.70
CA MET A 35 -19.83 -2.14 -0.21
C MET A 35 -19.32 -3.36 0.54
N GLU A 36 -18.72 -3.19 1.72
CA GLU A 36 -18.33 -4.29 2.61
C GLU A 36 -19.53 -5.20 2.90
N ASP A 37 -20.68 -4.63 3.29
CA ASP A 37 -21.89 -5.41 3.59
C ASP A 37 -22.40 -6.20 2.38
N VAL A 38 -22.25 -5.66 1.18
CA VAL A 38 -22.65 -6.34 -0.07
C VAL A 38 -21.65 -7.43 -0.46
N LEU A 39 -20.35 -7.17 -0.25
CA LEU A 39 -19.28 -8.08 -0.62
C LEU A 39 -19.08 -9.23 0.38
N ASP A 40 -19.41 -9.03 1.66
CA ASP A 40 -19.47 -10.10 2.68
C ASP A 40 -20.41 -11.25 2.27
N GLY A 41 -21.47 -10.94 1.51
CA GLY A 41 -22.43 -11.91 0.98
C GLY A 41 -22.14 -12.41 -0.44
N TRP A 42 -21.04 -11.96 -1.06
CA TRP A 42 -20.74 -12.24 -2.46
C TRP A 42 -20.21 -13.66 -2.66
N ALA A 43 -20.85 -14.43 -3.55
CA ALA A 43 -20.47 -15.83 -3.80
C ALA A 43 -19.27 -16.00 -4.77
N GLY A 44 -18.72 -14.90 -5.31
CA GLY A 44 -17.58 -14.89 -6.22
C GLY A 44 -16.24 -14.65 -5.53
N THR A 45 -15.16 -14.58 -6.32
CA THR A 45 -13.82 -14.23 -5.84
C THR A 45 -13.59 -12.73 -5.97
N LEU A 46 -13.11 -12.10 -4.90
CA LEU A 46 -12.69 -10.70 -4.89
C LEU A 46 -11.15 -10.63 -4.90
N LEU A 47 -10.59 -9.87 -5.84
CA LEU A 47 -9.19 -9.46 -5.83
C LEU A 47 -9.14 -7.96 -5.62
N VAL A 48 -8.54 -7.52 -4.52
CA VAL A 48 -8.36 -6.11 -4.20
C VAL A 48 -6.87 -5.78 -4.15
N VAL A 49 -6.49 -4.72 -4.85
CA VAL A 49 -5.25 -4.00 -4.62
C VAL A 49 -5.65 -2.72 -3.90
N SER A 50 -5.13 -2.53 -2.69
CA SER A 50 -5.36 -1.31 -1.92
C SER A 50 -4.19 -1.07 -1.00
N HIS A 51 -3.88 0.20 -0.77
CA HIS A 51 -2.96 0.62 0.28
C HIS A 51 -3.65 0.84 1.64
N ASP A 52 -4.98 0.74 1.71
CA ASP A 52 -5.74 0.89 2.95
C ASP A 52 -5.77 -0.43 3.74
N ARG A 53 -5.09 -0.43 4.88
CA ARG A 53 -5.04 -1.57 5.80
C ARG A 53 -6.42 -1.98 6.30
N TYR A 54 -7.29 -1.03 6.65
CA TYR A 54 -8.62 -1.33 7.18
C TYR A 54 -9.44 -2.04 6.12
N LEU A 55 -9.42 -1.54 4.88
CA LEU A 55 -10.08 -2.17 3.75
C LEU A 55 -9.58 -3.60 3.52
N LEU A 56 -8.26 -3.79 3.44
CA LEU A 56 -7.65 -5.10 3.23
C LEU A 56 -7.99 -6.08 4.36
N GLU A 57 -7.91 -5.65 5.62
CA GLU A 57 -8.21 -6.49 6.78
C GLU A 57 -9.70 -6.83 6.89
N ARG A 58 -10.58 -5.94 6.43
CA ARG A 58 -12.03 -6.11 6.52
C ARG A 58 -12.64 -6.89 5.36
N MET A 59 -12.09 -6.75 4.16
CA MET A 59 -12.68 -7.29 2.92
C MET A 59 -11.96 -8.54 2.37
N THR A 60 -10.77 -8.86 2.84
CA THR A 60 -9.98 -9.97 2.29
C THR A 60 -9.66 -11.03 3.34
N ASP A 61 -9.88 -12.29 2.99
CA ASP A 61 -9.51 -13.44 3.84
C ASP A 61 -8.02 -13.78 3.77
N ARG A 62 -7.36 -13.36 2.68
CA ARG A 62 -5.99 -13.72 2.36
C ARG A 62 -5.26 -12.55 1.73
N GLN A 63 -4.09 -12.23 2.28
CA GLN A 63 -3.28 -11.11 1.84
C GLN A 63 -1.95 -11.61 1.26
N VAL A 64 -1.53 -11.00 0.17
CA VAL A 64 -0.28 -11.29 -0.53
C VAL A 64 0.45 -9.97 -0.78
N ALA A 65 1.78 -9.99 -0.74
CA ALA A 65 2.58 -8.81 -1.03
C ALA A 65 3.62 -9.07 -2.12
N LEU A 66 3.88 -8.01 -2.89
CA LEU A 66 5.01 -7.87 -3.78
C LEU A 66 6.15 -7.19 -3.01
N LEU A 67 7.25 -7.89 -2.77
CA LEU A 67 8.38 -7.36 -1.98
C LEU A 67 9.44 -6.63 -2.83
N GLY A 68 9.12 -6.33 -4.10
CA GLY A 68 10.03 -5.68 -5.04
C GLY A 68 11.07 -6.60 -5.69
N ASP A 69 11.03 -7.90 -5.43
CA ASP A 69 11.85 -8.92 -6.08
C ASP A 69 11.12 -9.63 -7.24
N GLY A 70 9.94 -9.12 -7.61
CA GLY A 70 9.07 -9.72 -8.63
C GLY A 70 8.36 -10.99 -8.15
N THR A 71 8.46 -11.36 -6.87
CA THR A 71 7.76 -12.52 -6.31
C THR A 71 6.58 -12.10 -5.45
N LEU A 72 5.54 -12.94 -5.45
CA LEU A 72 4.41 -12.81 -4.54
C LEU A 72 4.67 -13.66 -3.30
N ARG A 73 4.50 -13.04 -2.13
CA ARG A 73 4.62 -13.71 -0.85
C ARG A 73 3.30 -13.70 -0.11
N ASP A 74 2.90 -14.86 0.38
CA ASP A 74 1.73 -15.03 1.25
C ASP A 74 1.98 -14.40 2.62
N LEU A 75 1.00 -13.67 3.12
CA LEU A 75 1.05 -12.94 4.39
C LEU A 75 -0.06 -13.42 5.33
N PRO A 76 0.13 -14.57 6.03
CA PRO A 76 -0.84 -15.03 7.03
C PRO A 76 -0.99 -14.08 8.23
N GLY A 77 0.01 -13.22 8.48
CA GLY A 77 -0.07 -12.14 9.48
C GLY A 77 -0.46 -10.78 8.89
N GLY A 78 -0.96 -10.77 7.66
CA GLY A 78 -1.50 -9.61 6.97
C GLY A 78 -0.58 -8.42 6.77
N VAL A 79 -1.15 -7.22 6.73
CA VAL A 79 -0.44 -5.95 6.52
C VAL A 79 0.63 -5.71 7.60
N GLU A 80 0.38 -6.11 8.83
CA GLU A 80 1.37 -6.03 9.91
C GLU A 80 2.63 -6.85 9.60
N GLN A 81 2.46 -8.06 9.06
CA GLN A 81 3.59 -8.87 8.61
C GLN A 81 4.34 -8.20 7.44
N TYR A 82 3.62 -7.56 6.52
CA TYR A 82 4.23 -6.80 5.42
C TYR A 82 5.13 -5.68 5.95
N LEU A 83 4.65 -4.87 6.89
CA LEU A 83 5.38 -3.76 7.48
C LEU A 83 6.67 -4.23 8.18
N ARG A 84 6.60 -5.30 8.98
CA ARG A 84 7.79 -5.89 9.60
C ARG A 84 8.81 -6.35 8.56
N LEU A 85 8.38 -7.06 7.52
CA LEU A 85 9.27 -7.53 6.46
C LEU A 85 9.95 -6.36 5.72
N ARG A 86 9.22 -5.27 5.48
CA ARG A 86 9.78 -4.04 4.89
C ARG A 86 10.79 -3.35 5.80
N ARG A 87 10.51 -3.22 7.10
CA ARG A 87 11.44 -2.67 8.11
C ARG A 87 12.74 -3.47 8.13
N ASP A 88 12.65 -4.80 8.25
CA ASP A 88 13.81 -5.68 8.25
C ASP A 88 14.62 -5.61 6.94
N ALA A 89 13.96 -5.41 5.80
CA ALA A 89 14.62 -5.25 4.50
C ALA A 89 15.36 -3.91 4.40
N ARG A 90 14.77 -2.82 4.91
CA ARG A 90 15.42 -1.50 5.01
C ARG A 90 16.62 -1.53 5.94
N ASP A 91 16.49 -2.11 7.13
CA ASP A 91 17.58 -2.21 8.11
C ASP A 91 18.75 -3.02 7.57
N ARG A 92 18.48 -4.12 6.85
CA ARG A 92 19.51 -4.90 6.15
C ARG A 92 20.19 -4.09 5.03
N ARG A 93 19.44 -3.31 4.24
CA ARG A 93 20.04 -2.45 3.21
C ARG A 93 20.87 -1.32 3.82
N ALA A 94 20.43 -0.73 4.93
CA ALA A 94 21.16 0.32 5.65
C ALA A 94 22.45 -0.19 6.30
N HIS A 95 22.46 -1.43 6.82
CA HIS A 95 23.66 -2.08 7.35
C HIS A 95 24.65 -2.55 6.26
N VAL A 96 24.21 -2.64 5.00
CA VAL A 96 25.04 -3.06 3.85
C VAL A 96 25.39 -1.85 2.96
N GLY A 97 25.61 -0.67 3.58
CA GLY A 97 26.36 0.43 2.94
C GLY A 97 27.82 0.03 2.64
N PRO A 98 28.53 0.71 1.71
CA PRO A 98 29.63 0.13 0.95
C PRO A 98 30.89 -0.02 1.79
N SER A 99 30.97 -1.08 2.58
CA SER A 99 32.21 -1.51 3.21
C SER A 99 32.92 -2.49 2.29
N SER A 100 34.05 -2.02 1.80
CA SER A 100 35.07 -2.77 1.07
C SER A 100 35.33 -4.16 1.63
N ALA A 101 35.73 -5.04 0.72
CA ALA A 101 36.19 -6.41 0.89
C ALA A 101 37.02 -6.72 2.15
N ALA A 102 36.95 -8.01 2.51
CA ALA A 102 37.80 -8.79 3.43
C ALA A 102 37.40 -8.69 4.93
N THR A 103 37.19 -9.76 5.70
CA THR A 103 37.73 -11.13 5.65
C THR A 103 36.81 -12.05 6.48
N ALA A 104 36.71 -13.32 6.09
CA ALA A 104 36.06 -14.38 6.86
C ALA A 104 36.79 -14.70 8.19
N GLY A 105 36.02 -14.99 9.24
CA GLY A 105 36.49 -15.58 10.52
C GLY A 105 35.32 -15.81 11.50
N PRO A 106 35.35 -16.85 12.36
CA PRO A 106 34.20 -17.76 12.56
C PRO A 106 33.33 -17.55 13.83
N GLU A 107 32.16 -18.21 13.79
CA GLU A 107 31.14 -18.47 14.82
C GLU A 107 31.60 -18.64 16.28
N GLN A 108 30.85 -18.02 17.22
CA GLN A 108 30.11 -18.64 18.35
C GLN A 108 29.77 -17.61 19.47
N PRO A 109 28.82 -17.88 20.40
CA PRO A 109 27.44 -18.33 20.24
C PRO A 109 26.44 -17.42 21.00
N ALA A 110 25.15 -17.77 20.87
CA ALA A 110 23.95 -17.12 21.39
C ALA A 110 24.00 -16.53 22.82
N GLY A 111 23.53 -15.29 22.94
CA GLY A 111 22.94 -14.73 24.17
C GLY A 111 21.41 -14.71 24.06
N PRO A 112 20.68 -14.86 25.18
CA PRO A 112 19.22 -14.99 25.17
C PRO A 112 18.58 -13.65 24.74
N GLY A 113 17.79 -13.71 23.67
CA GLY A 113 17.01 -12.59 23.18
C GLY A 113 16.06 -12.10 24.27
N THR A 114 16.28 -10.88 24.72
CA THR A 114 15.37 -10.11 25.55
C THR A 114 14.02 -10.00 24.83
N PRO A 115 12.87 -10.24 25.48
CA PRO A 115 11.59 -9.99 24.84
C PRO A 115 11.45 -8.48 24.59
N THR A 116 11.28 -8.10 23.33
CA THR A 116 10.90 -6.75 22.93
C THR A 116 9.50 -6.46 23.48
N THR A 117 9.42 -5.90 24.67
CA THR A 117 8.18 -5.30 25.17
C THR A 117 8.00 -3.98 24.42
N SER A 118 7.11 -3.96 23.45
CA SER A 118 6.62 -2.74 22.82
C SER A 118 5.90 -1.90 23.87
N THR A 119 6.57 -0.85 24.36
CA THR A 119 5.92 0.18 25.17
C THR A 119 4.86 0.87 24.32
N PRO A 120 3.61 1.03 24.80
CA PRO A 120 2.58 1.72 24.04
C PRO A 120 2.99 3.18 23.76
N PRO A 121 2.63 3.73 22.60
CA PRO A 121 2.96 5.09 22.23
C PRO A 121 2.32 6.10 23.20
N SER A 122 3.04 7.18 23.48
CA SER A 122 2.55 8.28 24.29
C SER A 122 1.46 9.07 23.56
N ALA A 123 0.57 9.74 24.30
CA ALA A 123 -0.49 10.58 23.72
C ALA A 123 0.00 11.66 22.75
N ALA A 124 1.25 12.14 22.92
CA ALA A 124 1.88 13.09 22.00
C ALA A 124 2.25 12.42 20.66
N GLN A 125 2.75 11.19 20.70
CA GLN A 125 3.09 10.40 19.51
C GLN A 125 1.83 10.07 18.70
N VAL A 126 0.75 9.64 19.37
CA VAL A 126 -0.55 9.37 18.72
C VAL A 126 -1.10 10.63 18.02
N ARG A 127 -0.95 11.82 18.63
CA ARG A 127 -1.42 13.08 18.03
C ARG A 127 -0.60 13.48 16.80
N GLU A 128 0.73 13.37 16.86
CA GLU A 128 1.56 13.64 15.69
C GLU A 128 1.31 12.61 14.58
N ALA A 129 1.14 11.33 14.92
CA ALA A 129 0.77 10.28 13.97
C ALA A 129 -0.54 10.61 13.22
N ARG A 130 -1.59 11.02 13.92
CA ARG A 130 -2.85 11.48 13.29
C ARG A 130 -2.68 12.69 12.37
N LYS A 131 -1.78 13.61 12.73
CA LYS A 131 -1.46 14.77 11.88
C LYS A 131 -0.68 14.36 10.64
N THR A 132 0.21 13.39 10.76
CA THR A 132 0.93 12.77 9.64
C THR A 132 -0.05 12.09 8.70
N LEU A 133 -0.96 11.25 9.21
CA LEU A 133 -2.01 10.62 8.40
C LEU A 133 -2.78 11.65 7.57
N ALA A 134 -3.34 12.68 8.21
CA ALA A 134 -4.09 13.71 7.51
C ALA A 134 -3.25 14.55 6.53
N ARG A 135 -1.92 14.63 6.71
CA ARG A 135 -1.01 15.30 5.76
C ARG A 135 -0.75 14.41 4.55
N VAL A 136 -0.50 13.13 4.81
CA VAL A 136 -0.16 12.12 3.80
C VAL A 136 -1.37 11.83 2.92
N GLU A 137 -2.56 11.65 3.49
CA GLU A 137 -3.83 11.53 2.75
C GLU A 137 -3.98 12.67 1.74
N ARG A 138 -3.89 13.92 2.21
CA ARG A 138 -3.97 15.08 1.31
C ARG A 138 -2.87 15.11 0.25
N ALA A 139 -1.72 14.48 0.48
CA ALA A 139 -0.63 14.42 -0.49
C ALA A 139 -0.88 13.32 -1.53
N LEU A 140 -1.38 12.16 -1.10
CA LEU A 140 -1.82 11.08 -1.98
C LEU A 140 -2.96 11.55 -2.89
N ASP A 141 -3.99 12.24 -2.35
CA ASP A 141 -5.08 12.79 -3.16
C ASP A 141 -4.57 13.67 -4.32
N ARG A 142 -3.60 14.55 -4.03
CA ARG A 142 -2.99 15.42 -5.05
C ARG A 142 -2.19 14.62 -6.07
N LEU A 143 -1.47 13.59 -5.62
CA LEU A 143 -0.67 12.74 -6.48
C LEU A 143 -1.55 11.92 -7.42
N HIS A 144 -2.66 11.39 -6.91
CA HIS A 144 -3.67 10.68 -7.72
C HIS A 144 -4.33 11.61 -8.76
N GLU A 145 -4.60 12.87 -8.41
CA GLU A 145 -5.06 13.87 -9.39
C GLU A 145 -4.01 14.11 -10.49
N GLU A 146 -2.73 14.22 -10.12
CA GLU A 146 -1.62 14.38 -11.07
C GLU A 146 -1.43 13.16 -11.97
N GLU A 147 -1.54 11.94 -11.42
CA GLU A 147 -1.48 10.70 -12.20
C GLU A 147 -2.64 10.57 -13.18
N ALA A 148 -3.86 10.93 -12.78
CA ALA A 148 -5.01 10.91 -13.68
C ALA A 148 -4.80 11.84 -14.88
N LEU A 149 -4.28 13.05 -14.64
CA LEU A 149 -3.91 13.99 -15.71
C LEU A 149 -2.78 13.45 -16.59
N LEU A 150 -1.79 12.80 -16.00
CA LEU A 150 -0.69 12.19 -16.74
C LEU A 150 -1.18 11.05 -17.63
N HIS A 151 -2.07 10.20 -17.12
CA HIS A 151 -2.69 9.11 -17.86
C HIS A 151 -3.47 9.64 -19.07
N ASP A 152 -4.27 10.70 -18.89
CA ASP A 152 -4.96 11.36 -20.00
C ASP A 152 -3.99 11.90 -21.06
N GLN A 153 -2.84 12.45 -20.64
CA GLN A 153 -1.79 12.90 -21.55
C GLN A 153 -1.13 11.73 -22.30
N MET A 154 -0.93 10.57 -21.65
CA MET A 154 -0.39 9.37 -22.28
C MET A 154 -1.33 8.84 -23.35
N VAL A 155 -2.64 8.79 -23.07
CA VAL A 155 -3.67 8.40 -24.03
C VAL A 155 -3.67 9.35 -25.23
N ALA A 156 -3.59 10.66 -24.99
CA ALA A 156 -3.52 11.66 -26.06
C ALA A 156 -2.23 11.56 -26.89
N ALA A 157 -1.12 11.17 -26.26
CA ALA A 157 0.20 11.00 -26.90
C ALA A 157 0.43 9.59 -27.48
N ALA A 158 -0.60 8.73 -27.56
CA ALA A 158 -0.45 7.31 -27.93
C ALA A 158 0.32 7.04 -29.24
N THR A 159 0.37 8.01 -30.16
CA THR A 159 1.06 7.91 -31.45
C THR A 159 2.43 8.58 -31.50
N ASP A 160 2.87 9.22 -30.41
CA ASP A 160 4.17 9.89 -30.29
C ASP A 160 5.08 9.13 -29.30
N PRO A 161 6.00 8.29 -29.79
CA PRO A 161 6.88 7.49 -28.94
C PRO A 161 7.82 8.32 -28.06
N ALA A 162 8.25 9.50 -28.52
CA ALA A 162 9.17 10.34 -27.75
C ALA A 162 8.43 10.97 -26.57
N ARG A 163 7.23 11.50 -26.82
CA ARG A 163 6.38 12.06 -25.77
C ARG A 163 5.91 11.01 -24.78
N LEU A 164 5.57 9.80 -25.24
CA LEU A 164 5.21 8.69 -24.36
C LEU A 164 6.35 8.29 -23.43
N ALA A 165 7.60 8.28 -23.91
CA ALA A 165 8.76 7.96 -23.08
C ALA A 165 8.95 8.98 -21.93
N GLU A 166 8.78 10.28 -22.21
CA GLU A 166 8.81 11.33 -21.19
C GLU A 166 7.70 11.15 -20.15
N LEU A 167 6.48 10.87 -20.60
CA LEU A 167 5.34 10.68 -19.72
C LEU A 167 5.46 9.40 -18.88
N THR A 168 6.05 8.34 -19.43
CA THR A 168 6.31 7.09 -18.70
C THR A 168 7.33 7.30 -17.58
N GLU A 169 8.37 8.10 -17.82
CA GLU A 169 9.32 8.44 -16.76
C GLU A 169 8.68 9.31 -15.68
N ALA A 170 7.83 10.27 -16.07
CA ALA A 170 7.04 11.03 -15.11
C ALA A 170 6.11 10.13 -14.28
N GLN A 171 5.51 9.11 -14.89
CA GLN A 171 4.65 8.14 -14.19
C GLN A 171 5.45 7.34 -13.17
N ARG A 172 6.67 6.90 -13.55
CA ARG A 172 7.58 6.19 -12.65
C ARG A 172 7.94 7.05 -11.42
N VAL A 173 8.18 8.34 -11.63
CA VAL A 173 8.50 9.28 -10.55
C VAL A 173 7.32 9.55 -9.62
N LEU A 174 6.10 9.61 -10.15
CA LEU A 174 4.88 9.72 -9.32
C LEU A 174 4.65 8.45 -8.51
N ALA A 175 4.76 7.27 -9.13
CA ALA A 175 4.63 5.99 -8.44
C ALA A 175 5.65 5.82 -7.29
N GLU A 176 6.90 6.27 -7.47
CA GLU A 176 7.90 6.27 -6.38
C GLU A 176 7.52 7.20 -5.22
N GLN A 177 6.89 8.35 -5.50
CA GLN A 177 6.42 9.28 -4.47
C GLN A 177 5.19 8.74 -3.74
N GLU A 178 4.29 8.08 -4.47
CA GLU A 178 3.11 7.41 -3.93
C GLU A 178 3.54 6.33 -2.93
N GLU A 179 4.43 5.41 -3.36
CA GLU A 179 4.95 4.33 -2.52
C GLU A 179 5.60 4.85 -1.21
N ALA A 180 6.31 5.99 -1.32
CA ALA A 180 6.94 6.64 -0.17
C ALA A 180 5.91 7.22 0.81
N LEU A 181 4.90 7.92 0.30
CA LEU A 181 3.80 8.48 1.08
C LEU A 181 2.96 7.38 1.73
N GLU A 182 2.60 6.34 0.99
CA GLU A 182 1.87 5.18 1.51
C GLU A 182 2.61 4.50 2.66
N THR A 183 3.92 4.30 2.51
CA THR A 183 4.71 3.72 3.60
C THR A 183 4.67 4.60 4.83
N GLU A 184 4.77 5.93 4.66
CA GLU A 184 4.63 6.87 5.77
C GLU A 184 3.23 6.80 6.39
N TRP A 185 2.18 6.66 5.59
CA TRP A 185 0.80 6.51 6.06
C TRP A 185 0.65 5.26 6.92
N LEU A 186 1.13 4.10 6.45
CA LEU A 186 1.04 2.83 7.18
C LEU A 186 1.82 2.85 8.50
N GLU A 187 3.02 3.43 8.50
CA GLU A 187 3.80 3.58 9.73
C GLU A 187 3.11 4.53 10.72
N ALA A 188 2.52 5.62 10.23
CA ALA A 188 1.76 6.54 11.07
C ALA A 188 0.46 5.92 11.59
N SER A 189 -0.19 5.03 10.84
CA SER A 189 -1.43 4.37 11.27
C SER A 189 -1.18 3.42 12.44
N GLU A 190 -0.10 2.64 12.41
CA GLU A 190 0.31 1.77 13.52
C GLU A 190 0.53 2.55 14.83
N VAL A 191 1.19 3.71 14.75
CA VAL A 191 1.42 4.56 15.94
C VAL A 191 0.13 5.23 16.42
N ALA A 192 -0.84 5.47 15.54
CA ALA A 192 -2.12 6.05 15.91
C ALA A 192 -3.09 5.04 16.56
N GLU A 193 -2.90 3.74 16.30
CA GLU A 193 -3.69 2.62 16.81
C GLU A 193 -3.14 2.01 18.12
N GLY A 194 -1.82 2.04 18.32
CA GLY A 194 -1.15 1.57 19.54
C GLY A 194 -1.40 2.44 20.77
#